data_AF-A0A257U6X2-F1
#
_entry.id   AF-A0A257U6X2-F1
#
_cell.length_a   1.000
_cell.length_b   1.000
_cell.length_c   1.000
_cell.angle_alpha   90.00
_cell.angle_beta   90.00
_cell.angle_gamma   90.00
#
_symmetry.space_group_name_H-M   'P 1'
#
loop_
_entity.id
_entity.type
_entity.pdbx_description
1 polymer ?
#
loop_
_entity_poly.entity_id
_entity_poly.type
_entity_poly.pdbx_seq_one_letter_code
_entity_poly.pdbx_strand_id
1 'polypeptide(L)'
;ELAWRRFREVLGEFAVRDEREHGQFMNFSLPRHLRAADGRWCVGEAAGVQDFLFGLGNRLALRTAGLAAAGIAGRWDARVFSASVQRPMRTTVAARFLYERLGRRAFAAFCRRASRTDFRRLLLRLQRPDLAKDAMARVVMAAWRERRGCRHAGVCGWCRKGER
;
A
#
# COMPACT_ATOMS: atom_id res chain seq x y z
N GLU A 1 -0.91 -22.26 13.36
CA GLU A 1 -1.96 -23.29 13.55
C GLU A 1 -3.40 -22.78 13.51
N LEU A 2 -3.86 -21.89 14.40
CA LEU A 2 -5.29 -21.52 14.49
C LEU A 2 -5.87 -20.95 13.16
N ALA A 3 -5.13 -20.06 12.50
CA ALA A 3 -5.54 -19.48 11.22
C ALA A 3 -5.61 -20.53 10.10
N TRP A 4 -4.66 -21.47 10.09
CA TRP A 4 -4.61 -22.57 9.11
C TRP A 4 -5.79 -23.51 9.26
N ARG A 5 -6.13 -23.87 10.51
CA ARG A 5 -7.31 -24.70 10.80
C ARG A 5 -8.60 -24.01 10.34
N ARG A 6 -8.76 -22.73 10.64
CA ARG A 6 -9.92 -21.93 10.23
C ARG A 6 -10.04 -21.81 8.71
N PHE A 7 -8.91 -21.65 8.01
CA PHE A 7 -8.88 -21.56 6.55
C PHE A 7 -9.42 -22.85 5.90
N ARG A 8 -8.96 -24.01 6.37
CA ARG A 8 -9.47 -25.32 5.94
C ARG A 8 -10.95 -25.55 6.28
N GLU A 9 -11.39 -25.13 7.46
CA GLU A 9 -12.82 -25.23 7.84
C GLU A 9 -13.72 -24.46 6.87
N VAL A 10 -13.26 -23.32 6.34
CA VAL A 10 -14.07 -22.45 5.47
C VAL A 10 -14.00 -22.87 4.00
N LEU A 11 -12.82 -23.25 3.51
CA LEU A 11 -12.58 -23.52 2.08
C LEU A 11 -12.58 -25.01 1.72
N GLY A 12 -12.69 -25.90 2.71
CA GLY A 12 -12.61 -27.34 2.53
C GLY A 12 -11.17 -27.86 2.54
N GLU A 13 -11.04 -29.19 2.47
CA GLU A 13 -9.73 -29.83 2.30
C GLU A 13 -9.28 -29.75 0.84
N PHE A 14 -8.05 -29.30 0.63
CA PHE A 14 -7.38 -29.30 -0.67
C PHE A 14 -5.93 -29.74 -0.48
N ALA A 15 -5.37 -30.43 -1.48
CA ALA A 15 -4.00 -30.88 -1.43
C ALA A 15 -3.04 -29.69 -1.61
N VAL A 16 -2.32 -29.33 -0.54
CA VAL A 16 -1.17 -28.41 -0.64
C VAL A 16 0.01 -29.22 -1.14
N ARG A 17 0.51 -28.90 -2.33
CA ARG A 17 1.75 -29.47 -2.88
C ARG A 17 2.85 -28.43 -2.76
N ASP A 18 4.05 -28.87 -2.39
CA ASP A 18 5.26 -28.04 -2.30
C ASP A 18 5.07 -26.77 -1.46
N GLU A 19 4.77 -26.94 -0.16
CA GLU A 19 4.68 -25.83 0.78
C GLU A 19 5.99 -25.03 0.77
N ARG A 20 5.90 -23.76 0.36
CA ARG A 20 7.01 -22.82 0.44
C ARG A 20 6.55 -21.60 1.20
N GLU A 21 7.30 -21.27 2.24
CA GLU A 21 7.11 -20.01 2.94
C GLU A 21 7.65 -18.87 2.06
N HIS A 22 6.76 -17.96 1.67
CA HIS A 22 7.13 -16.77 0.91
C HIS A 22 6.53 -15.54 1.58
N GLY A 23 7.40 -14.61 1.97
CA GLY A 23 7.01 -13.29 2.42
C GLY A 23 7.23 -12.27 1.30
N GLN A 24 6.29 -11.35 1.12
CA GLN A 24 6.54 -10.18 0.28
C GLN A 24 7.06 -9.04 1.14
N PHE A 25 8.14 -8.41 0.66
CA PHE A 25 8.71 -7.25 1.32
C PHE A 25 7.97 -5.99 0.90
N MET A 26 7.57 -5.19 1.88
CA MET A 26 6.92 -3.92 1.63
C MET A 26 7.92 -2.88 1.13
N ASN A 27 7.78 -2.48 -0.13
CA ASN A 27 8.47 -1.31 -0.67
C ASN A 27 7.83 -0.01 -0.15
N PHE A 28 8.59 0.81 0.58
CA PHE A 28 8.15 2.14 1.02
C PHE A 28 8.59 3.23 0.04
N SER A 29 7.92 3.31 -1.11
CA SER A 29 8.13 4.38 -2.09
C SER A 29 6.83 4.91 -2.67
N LEU A 30 6.78 6.23 -2.90
CA LEU A 30 5.67 6.89 -3.59
C LEU A 30 6.10 7.22 -5.01
N PRO A 31 5.47 6.62 -6.04
CA PRO A 31 5.81 6.90 -7.43
C PRO A 31 5.33 8.29 -7.86
N ARG A 32 6.15 9.00 -8.63
CA ARG A 32 5.81 10.25 -9.34
C ARG A 32 5.02 9.99 -10.62
N HIS A 33 5.18 8.81 -11.21
CA HIS A 33 4.54 8.40 -12.46
C HIS A 33 4.47 6.88 -12.54
N LEU A 34 3.57 6.35 -13.38
CA LEU A 34 3.47 4.92 -13.72
C LEU A 34 4.32 4.49 -14.92
N ARG A 35 5.07 5.42 -15.53
CA ARG A 35 5.85 5.19 -16.74
C ARG A 35 7.31 5.24 -16.34
N ALA A 36 8.01 4.13 -16.51
CA ALA A 36 9.42 4.01 -16.21
C ALA A 36 10.27 4.84 -17.18
N ALA A 37 11.54 5.05 -16.83
CA ALA A 37 12.47 5.84 -17.63
C ALA A 37 12.68 5.28 -19.05
N ASP A 38 12.57 3.96 -19.20
CA ASP A 38 12.63 3.26 -20.49
C ASP A 38 11.30 3.30 -21.29
N GLY A 39 10.30 4.02 -20.79
CA GLY A 39 9.02 4.20 -21.46
C GLY A 39 7.97 3.12 -21.17
N ARG A 40 8.31 2.03 -20.45
CA ARG A 40 7.34 1.00 -20.08
C ARG A 40 6.33 1.51 -19.06
N TRP A 41 5.09 1.04 -19.17
CA TRP A 41 4.06 1.28 -18.17
C TRP A 41 4.06 0.17 -17.13
N CYS A 42 4.13 0.54 -15.85
CA CYS A 42 4.06 -0.37 -14.72
C CYS A 42 2.74 -0.16 -13.97
N VAL A 43 2.23 -1.21 -13.34
CA VAL A 43 0.98 -1.19 -12.57
C VAL A 43 1.16 -1.93 -11.24
N GLY A 44 0.30 -1.64 -10.27
CA GLY A 44 0.30 -2.31 -8.96
C GLY A 44 1.66 -2.23 -8.25
N GLU A 45 2.01 -3.31 -7.57
CA GLU A 45 3.25 -3.39 -6.78
C GLU A 45 4.51 -3.21 -7.65
N ALA A 46 4.49 -3.68 -8.90
CA ALA A 46 5.59 -3.45 -9.86
C ALA A 46 5.81 -1.97 -10.19
N ALA A 47 4.79 -1.13 -10.01
CA ALA A 47 4.90 0.34 -10.10
C ALA A 47 5.25 1.01 -8.76
N GLY A 48 5.51 0.23 -7.71
CA GLY A 48 5.64 0.72 -6.33
C GLY A 48 4.32 1.16 -5.71
N VAL A 49 3.18 0.71 -6.24
CA VAL A 49 1.85 1.14 -5.81
C VAL A 49 1.21 0.14 -4.86
N GLN A 50 1.07 0.53 -3.59
CA GLN A 50 0.48 -0.27 -2.52
C GLN A 50 0.02 0.60 -1.34
N ASP A 51 -0.80 0.03 -0.46
CA ASP A 51 -1.14 0.62 0.84
C ASP A 51 -0.02 0.35 1.85
N PHE A 52 0.49 1.38 2.52
CA PHE A 52 1.62 1.21 3.46
C PHE A 52 1.23 0.64 4.82
N LEU A 53 -0.06 0.55 5.16
CA LEU A 53 -0.49 0.08 6.48
C LEU A 53 -0.49 -1.45 6.55
N PHE A 54 -1.17 -2.11 5.61
CA PHE A 54 -1.35 -3.56 5.57
C PHE A 54 -0.86 -4.20 4.26
N GLY A 55 -0.27 -3.44 3.34
CA GLY A 55 0.24 -3.98 2.07
C GLY A 55 -0.86 -4.37 1.07
N LEU A 56 -2.11 -3.96 1.30
CA LEU A 56 -3.24 -4.33 0.46
C LEU A 56 -3.22 -3.53 -0.86
N GLY A 57 -2.58 -4.08 -1.89
CA GLY A 57 -2.35 -3.41 -3.17
C GLY A 57 -3.47 -3.55 -4.22
N ASN A 58 -4.34 -4.57 -4.12
CA ASN A 58 -5.24 -4.96 -5.22
C ASN A 58 -6.09 -3.82 -5.80
N ARG A 59 -6.70 -2.98 -4.95
CA ARG A 59 -7.52 -1.85 -5.41
C ARG A 59 -6.68 -0.81 -6.16
N LEU A 60 -5.47 -0.55 -5.69
CA LEU A 60 -4.57 0.41 -6.35
C LEU A 60 -3.96 -0.20 -7.61
N ALA A 61 -3.72 -1.52 -7.65
CA ALA A 61 -3.30 -2.24 -8.85
C ALA A 61 -4.34 -2.09 -9.98
N LEU A 62 -5.63 -2.32 -9.70
CA LEU A 62 -6.69 -2.13 -10.68
C LEU A 62 -6.80 -0.67 -11.16
N ARG A 63 -6.67 0.31 -10.25
CA ARG A 63 -6.68 1.73 -10.62
C ARG A 63 -5.52 2.11 -11.52
N THR A 64 -4.32 1.64 -11.18
CA THR A 64 -3.11 1.91 -11.96
C THR A 64 -3.13 1.22 -13.31
N ALA A 65 -3.74 0.03 -13.42
CA ALA A 65 -3.99 -0.61 -14.70
C ALA A 65 -4.86 0.25 -15.63
N GLY A 66 -5.97 0.79 -15.13
CA GLY A 66 -6.81 1.71 -15.91
C GLY A 66 -6.08 2.99 -16.32
N LEU A 67 -5.27 3.57 -15.44
CA LEU A 67 -4.46 4.76 -15.72
C LEU A 67 -3.34 4.49 -16.74
N ALA A 68 -2.68 3.32 -16.64
CA ALA A 68 -1.67 2.89 -17.59
C ALA A 68 -2.28 2.67 -18.98
N ALA A 69 -3.45 2.01 -19.06
CA ALA A 69 -4.17 1.85 -20.32
C ALA A 69 -4.57 3.20 -20.95
N ALA A 70 -5.06 4.15 -20.14
CA ALA A 70 -5.34 5.51 -20.61
C ALA A 70 -4.06 6.21 -21.11
N GLY A 71 -2.94 6.04 -20.41
CA GLY A 71 -1.65 6.58 -20.80
C GLY A 71 -1.09 6.00 -22.10
N ILE A 72 -1.22 4.68 -22.30
CA ILE A 72 -0.87 4.00 -23.57
C ILE A 72 -1.72 4.58 -24.72
N ALA A 73 -2.98 4.89 -24.47
CA ALA A 73 -3.88 5.51 -25.44
C ALA A 73 -3.73 7.04 -25.56
N GLY A 74 -2.68 7.65 -25.00
CA GLY A 74 -2.41 9.09 -25.08
C GLY A 74 -3.28 9.99 -24.20
N ARG A 75 -4.05 9.42 -23.26
CA ARG A 75 -4.99 10.14 -22.36
C ARG A 75 -4.52 10.13 -20.90
N TRP A 76 -3.21 10.27 -20.68
CA TRP A 76 -2.67 10.33 -19.32
C TRP A 76 -3.13 11.60 -18.59
N ASP A 77 -3.66 11.44 -17.37
CA ASP A 77 -4.04 12.56 -16.50
C ASP A 77 -3.32 12.46 -15.15
N ALA A 78 -2.36 13.36 -14.94
CA ALA A 78 -1.59 13.45 -13.70
C ALA A 78 -2.45 13.85 -12.48
N ARG A 79 -3.53 14.61 -12.67
CA ARG A 79 -4.45 14.99 -11.59
C ARG A 79 -5.25 13.79 -11.13
N VAL A 80 -5.74 12.97 -12.06
CA VAL A 80 -6.45 11.72 -11.73
C VAL A 80 -5.51 10.73 -11.05
N PHE A 81 -4.26 10.59 -11.53
CA PHE A 81 -3.25 9.76 -10.86
C PHE A 81 -2.98 10.24 -9.44
N SER A 82 -2.77 11.56 -9.25
CA SER A 82 -2.52 12.15 -7.94
C SER A 82 -3.67 11.90 -6.97
N ALA A 83 -4.92 12.15 -7.40
CA ALA A 83 -6.10 12.00 -6.56
C ALA A 83 -6.45 10.53 -6.24
N SER A 84 -6.31 9.63 -7.22
CA SER A 84 -6.78 8.24 -7.10
C SER A 84 -5.72 7.25 -6.61
N VAL A 85 -4.43 7.60 -6.70
CA VAL A 85 -3.31 6.73 -6.32
C VAL A 85 -2.41 7.41 -5.29
N GLN A 86 -1.75 8.53 -5.65
CA GLN A 86 -0.72 9.12 -4.79
C GLN A 86 -1.28 9.60 -3.44
N ARG A 87 -2.42 10.29 -3.45
CA ARG A 87 -3.03 10.83 -2.22
C ARG A 87 -3.48 9.72 -1.26
N PRO A 88 -4.20 8.66 -1.70
CA PRO A 88 -4.44 7.49 -0.86
C PRO A 88 -3.17 6.88 -0.28
N MET A 89 -2.16 6.60 -1.12
CA MET A 89 -0.89 6.03 -0.64
C MET A 89 -0.21 6.93 0.39
N ARG A 90 -0.11 8.24 0.13
CA ARG A 90 0.45 9.22 1.06
C ARG A 90 -0.22 9.13 2.44
N THR A 91 -1.54 9.10 2.49
CA THR A 91 -2.24 9.02 3.80
C THR A 91 -1.96 7.73 4.57
N THR A 92 -1.63 6.64 3.87
CA THR A 92 -1.27 5.37 4.51
C THR A 92 0.15 5.38 5.08
N VAL A 93 1.05 6.28 4.62
CA VAL A 93 2.36 6.52 5.26
C VAL A 93 2.18 6.96 6.70
N ALA A 94 1.24 7.88 6.94
CA ALA A 94 0.95 8.39 8.28
C ALA A 94 0.33 7.31 9.17
N ALA A 95 -0.55 6.48 8.60
CA ALA A 95 -1.12 5.34 9.30
C ALA A 95 -0.04 4.31 9.68
N ARG A 96 0.89 4.01 8.77
CA ARG A 96 2.02 3.10 9.04
C ARG A 96 2.95 3.66 10.11
N PHE A 97 3.27 4.95 10.05
CA PHE A 97 4.06 5.60 11.09
C PHE A 97 3.42 5.44 12.47
N LEU A 98 2.12 5.70 12.57
CA LEU A 98 1.39 5.54 13.82
C LEU A 98 1.35 4.07 14.27
N TYR A 99 1.14 3.14 13.35
CA TYR A 99 1.16 1.70 13.62
C TYR A 99 2.49 1.26 14.23
N GLU A 100 3.62 1.65 13.64
CA GLU A 100 4.95 1.32 14.15
C GLU A 100 5.23 1.94 15.52
N ARG A 101 4.70 3.13 15.79
CA ARG A 101 4.91 3.83 17.08
C ARG A 101 4.02 3.34 18.20
N LEU A 102 2.77 2.98 17.91
CA LEU A 102 1.81 2.59 18.95
C LEU A 102 1.99 1.14 19.42
N GLY A 103 2.70 0.31 18.65
CA GLY A 103 3.10 -1.03 19.05
C GLY A 103 1.94 -1.99 19.34
N ARG A 104 2.24 -3.06 20.09
CA ARG A 104 1.34 -4.22 20.27
C ARG A 104 -0.02 -3.89 20.89
N ARG A 105 -0.08 -2.93 21.83
CA ARG A 105 -1.33 -2.59 22.54
C ARG A 105 -2.37 -1.96 21.62
N ALA A 106 -1.94 -1.03 20.75
CA ALA A 106 -2.85 -0.43 19.79
C ALA A 106 -3.25 -1.39 18.69
N PHE A 107 -2.33 -2.26 18.24
CA PHE A 107 -2.68 -3.32 17.30
C PHE A 107 -3.75 -4.25 17.88
N ALA A 108 -3.60 -4.68 19.13
CA ALA A 108 -4.62 -5.51 19.78
C ALA A 108 -5.98 -4.78 19.90
N ALA A 109 -5.98 -3.48 20.20
CA ALA A 109 -7.20 -2.67 20.22
C ALA A 109 -7.84 -2.55 18.83
N PHE A 110 -7.02 -2.37 17.79
CA PHE A 110 -7.47 -2.39 16.40
C PHE A 110 -8.11 -3.73 16.04
N CYS A 111 -7.47 -4.87 16.36
CA CYS A 111 -8.02 -6.20 16.10
C CYS A 111 -9.37 -6.41 16.82
N ARG A 112 -9.49 -5.98 18.08
CA ARG A 112 -10.77 -6.04 18.83
C ARG A 112 -11.86 -5.17 18.21
N ARG A 113 -11.50 -4.01 17.64
CA ARG A 113 -12.46 -3.15 16.93
C ARG A 113 -12.84 -3.79 15.59
N ALA A 114 -11.87 -4.30 14.86
CA ALA A 114 -12.04 -4.95 13.57
C ALA A 114 -12.96 -6.18 13.67
N SER A 115 -12.86 -6.98 14.73
CA SER A 115 -13.71 -8.15 14.93
C SER A 115 -15.18 -7.82 15.22
N ARG A 116 -15.48 -6.59 15.65
CA ARG A 116 -16.83 -6.14 16.02
C ARG A 116 -17.50 -5.30 14.94
N THR A 117 -16.85 -5.09 13.80
CA THR A 117 -17.34 -4.19 12.75
C THR A 117 -17.17 -4.83 11.38
N ASP A 118 -17.88 -4.30 10.38
CA ASP A 118 -17.62 -4.65 8.98
C ASP A 118 -16.17 -4.26 8.63
N PHE A 119 -15.32 -5.28 8.53
CA PHE A 119 -13.88 -5.11 8.31
C PHE A 119 -13.58 -4.40 6.99
N ARG A 120 -14.38 -4.65 5.94
CA ARG A 120 -14.24 -3.97 4.66
C ARG A 120 -14.52 -2.48 4.82
N ARG A 121 -15.58 -2.09 5.52
CA ARG A 121 -15.89 -0.66 5.77
C ARG A 121 -14.80 0.00 6.62
N LEU A 122 -14.28 -0.70 7.63
CA LEU A 122 -13.19 -0.20 8.49
C LEU A 122 -11.92 0.05 7.68
N LEU A 123 -11.47 -0.92 6.88
CA LEU A 123 -10.29 -0.78 6.02
C LEU A 123 -10.46 0.35 4.99
N LEU A 124 -11.61 0.41 4.33
CA LEU A 124 -11.89 1.49 3.38
C LEU A 124 -11.83 2.87 4.04
N ARG A 125 -12.27 3.00 5.30
CA ARG A 125 -12.18 4.25 6.05
C ARG A 125 -10.74 4.60 6.39
N LEU A 126 -9.91 3.61 6.77
CA LEU A 126 -8.49 3.83 7.05
C LEU A 126 -7.74 4.32 5.81
N GLN A 127 -7.97 3.66 4.67
CA GLN A 127 -7.30 3.94 3.39
C GLN A 127 -7.85 5.16 2.64
N ARG A 128 -9.04 5.65 2.98
CA ARG A 128 -9.60 6.85 2.36
C ARG A 128 -8.83 8.08 2.81
N PRO A 129 -8.32 8.90 1.87
CA PRO A 129 -7.70 10.15 2.22
C PRO A 129 -8.75 11.16 2.69
N ASP A 130 -8.42 11.89 3.74
CA ASP A 130 -9.14 13.07 4.22
C ASP A 130 -8.11 14.20 4.48
N LEU A 131 -8.58 15.42 4.76
CA LEU A 131 -7.69 16.57 4.91
C LEU A 131 -6.75 16.44 6.11
N ALA A 132 -7.22 15.89 7.23
CA ALA A 132 -6.43 15.73 8.44
C ALA A 132 -5.30 14.70 8.24
N LYS A 133 -5.62 13.53 7.69
CA LYS A 133 -4.64 12.50 7.34
C LYS A 133 -3.65 13.00 6.31
N ASP A 134 -4.10 13.80 5.35
CA ASP A 134 -3.26 14.35 4.30
C ASP A 134 -2.25 15.37 4.84
N ALA A 135 -2.67 16.24 5.77
CA ALA A 135 -1.80 17.16 6.49
C ALA A 135 -0.78 16.39 7.35
N MET A 136 -1.25 15.43 8.16
CA MET A 136 -0.40 14.57 8.98
C MET A 136 0.62 13.82 8.12
N ALA A 137 0.20 13.28 6.98
CA ALA A 137 1.08 12.56 6.07
C ALA A 137 2.19 13.44 5.51
N ARG A 138 1.93 14.72 5.18
CA ARG A 138 3.00 15.64 4.73
C ARG A 138 4.06 15.83 5.81
N VAL A 139 3.64 16.04 7.06
CA VAL A 139 4.55 16.20 8.20
C VAL A 139 5.37 14.92 8.42
N VAL A 140 4.70 13.76 8.48
CA VAL A 140 5.34 12.46 8.66
C VAL A 140 6.31 12.18 7.51
N MET A 141 5.92 12.40 6.25
CA MET A 141 6.80 12.19 5.11
C MET A 141 8.05 13.07 5.14
N ALA A 142 7.95 14.32 5.60
CA ALA A 142 9.10 15.20 5.74
C ALA A 142 10.09 14.71 6.82
N ALA A 143 9.56 14.26 7.97
CA ALA A 143 10.34 13.77 9.09
C ALA A 143 10.90 12.35 8.88
N TRP A 144 10.20 11.51 8.10
CA TRP A 144 10.44 10.06 8.00
C TRP A 144 10.92 9.59 6.63
N ARG A 145 11.49 10.50 5.84
CA ARG A 145 12.13 10.17 4.55
C ARG A 145 13.52 9.58 4.73
N GLU A 146 13.91 8.71 3.81
CA GLU A 146 15.31 8.31 3.63
C GLU A 146 16.16 9.50 3.15
N ARG A 147 17.35 9.68 3.72
CA ARG A 147 18.28 10.78 3.42
C ARG A 147 19.63 10.31 2.87
N ARG A 148 19.95 9.01 2.98
CA ARG A 148 21.27 8.43 2.65
C ARG A 148 21.33 7.80 1.25
N GLY A 149 20.33 8.06 0.39
CA GLY A 149 20.29 7.61 -1.00
C GLY A 149 19.08 6.71 -1.32
N CYS A 150 18.45 6.94 -2.47
CA CYS A 150 17.29 6.19 -2.94
C CYS A 150 17.72 4.97 -3.77
N ARG A 151 17.16 3.79 -3.49
CA ARG A 151 17.39 2.56 -4.27
C ARG A 151 16.20 2.14 -5.14
N HIS A 152 15.14 2.94 -5.17
CA HIS A 152 13.93 2.67 -5.95
C HIS A 152 14.12 3.15 -7.40
N ALA A 153 13.26 2.66 -8.31
CA ALA A 153 13.28 3.08 -9.71
C ALA A 153 13.24 4.61 -9.87
N GLY A 154 13.68 5.11 -11.03
CA GLY A 154 13.83 6.55 -11.33
C GLY A 154 12.57 7.41 -11.20
N VAL A 155 11.40 6.80 -10.99
CA VAL A 155 10.13 7.48 -10.73
C VAL A 155 9.84 7.71 -9.24
N CYS A 156 10.77 7.40 -8.33
CA CYS A 156 10.56 7.58 -6.89
C CYS A 156 10.46 9.07 -6.49
N GLY A 157 9.34 9.45 -5.87
CA GLY A 157 9.12 10.81 -5.38
C GLY A 157 9.34 11.00 -3.89
N TRP A 158 9.17 9.92 -3.13
CA TRP A 158 9.47 9.84 -1.71
C TRP A 158 9.75 8.39 -1.36
N CYS A 159 10.66 8.15 -0.42
CA CYS A 159 10.86 6.79 0.08
C CYS A 159 11.40 6.77 1.51
N ARG A 160 11.32 5.59 2.12
CA ARG A 160 11.98 5.21 3.36
C ARG A 160 12.84 3.96 3.08
N LYS A 161 13.90 3.73 3.86
CA LYS A 161 14.59 2.44 3.87
C LYS A 161 13.57 1.32 4.07
N GLY A 162 13.54 0.36 3.16
CA GLY A 162 12.76 -0.86 3.37
C GLY A 162 13.20 -1.60 4.62
N GLU A 163 12.27 -2.27 5.27
CA GLU A 163 12.59 -3.38 6.17
C GLU A 163 13.19 -4.48 5.28
N ARG A 164 14.46 -4.83 5.50
CA ARG A 164 15.09 -5.99 4.88
C ARG A 164 14.59 -7.25 5.55
#